data_AF-A0A9W4H235-F1
#
_entry.id   AF-A0A9W4H235-F1
#
_cell.length_a   1.000
_cell.length_b   1.000
_cell.length_c   1.000
_cell.angle_alpha   90.00
_cell.angle_beta   90.00
_cell.angle_gamma   90.00
#
_symmetry.space_group_name_H-M   'P 1'
#
loop_
_entity.id
_entity.type
_entity.pdbx_description
1 polymer ?
#
loop_
_entity_poly.entity_id
_entity_poly.type
_entity_poly.pdbx_seq_one_letter_code
_entity_poly.pdbx_strand_id
1 'polypeptide(L)'
;MAGMDSSLDEPAGCDVPATDERDPAEVVAAMVRHTLDLADTWTAWDGRPAPVDDRVYTPHKAIRRVADHLVDHLAEIEARLAGEDPQPDHWHASETTTAADLAPFTQDDLDEAHSRLTRLARIWSNRLSALTPDQLDRSPGPGWTFRQLAFHLGGSTYYADALGALPVTDPAG
;
A
#
# COMPACT_ATOMS: atom_id res chain seq x y z
N MET A 1 31.76 39.27 8.07
CA MET A 1 31.09 38.90 6.81
C MET A 1 30.79 37.42 6.94
N ALA A 2 29.53 37.09 7.21
CA ALA A 2 29.10 35.73 7.55
C ALA A 2 29.13 34.83 6.31
N GLY A 3 29.80 33.69 6.42
CA GLY A 3 29.69 32.59 5.47
C GLY A 3 28.44 31.77 5.80
N MET A 4 27.62 31.54 4.80
CA MET A 4 26.44 30.69 4.83
C MET A 4 26.89 29.23 5.00
N ASP A 5 26.59 28.64 6.14
CA ASP A 5 26.59 27.18 6.30
C ASP A 5 25.24 26.67 5.82
N SER A 6 25.22 26.20 4.56
CA SER A 6 24.10 25.49 3.97
C SER A 6 24.15 24.05 4.44
N SER A 7 23.69 23.80 5.66
CA SER A 7 23.29 22.45 6.07
C SER A 7 22.01 22.10 5.31
N LEU A 8 22.20 21.44 4.17
CA LEU A 8 21.16 20.64 3.55
C LEU A 8 20.95 19.45 4.48
N ASP A 9 19.81 19.48 5.17
CA ASP A 9 19.23 18.36 5.90
C ASP A 9 19.07 17.18 4.92
N GLU A 10 19.97 16.18 5.01
CA GLU A 10 19.75 14.90 4.36
C GLU A 10 18.58 14.21 5.08
N PRO A 11 17.47 13.88 4.39
CA PRO A 11 16.37 13.20 5.06
C PRO A 11 16.85 11.83 5.55
N ALA A 12 16.58 11.57 6.83
CA ALA A 12 16.84 10.33 7.52
C ALA A 12 16.53 9.10 6.63
N GLY A 13 17.51 8.19 6.54
CA GLY A 13 17.49 7.05 5.62
C GLY A 13 16.20 6.25 5.68
N CYS A 14 15.45 6.28 4.58
CA CYS A 14 14.48 5.24 4.29
C CYS A 14 15.29 4.04 3.81
N ASP A 15 15.40 3.02 4.67
CA ASP A 15 16.19 1.82 4.37
C ASP A 15 15.75 1.26 3.02
N VAL A 16 16.69 1.05 2.11
CA VAL A 16 16.38 0.68 0.72
C VAL A 16 15.66 -0.67 0.72
N PRO A 17 14.46 -0.80 0.12
CA PRO A 17 13.71 -2.05 0.13
C PRO A 17 14.56 -3.19 -0.42
N ALA A 18 14.73 -4.23 0.40
CA ALA A 18 15.39 -5.44 -0.05
C ALA A 18 14.57 -6.10 -1.15
N THR A 19 15.24 -6.47 -2.25
CA THR A 19 14.64 -7.18 -3.37
C THR A 19 15.20 -8.60 -3.47
N ASP A 20 14.46 -9.48 -4.14
CA ASP A 20 14.90 -10.83 -4.49
C ASP A 20 14.45 -11.21 -5.90
N GLU A 21 14.62 -12.49 -6.26
CA GLU A 21 14.34 -13.04 -7.60
C GLU A 21 12.84 -13.18 -7.92
N ARG A 22 11.93 -12.86 -6.99
CA ARG A 22 10.49 -12.90 -7.28
C ARG A 22 10.13 -11.89 -8.36
N ASP A 23 9.13 -12.24 -9.16
CA ASP A 23 8.52 -11.34 -10.13
C ASP A 23 7.88 -10.15 -9.37
N PRO A 24 8.32 -8.89 -9.62
CA PRO A 24 7.75 -7.71 -8.97
C PRO A 24 6.23 -7.58 -9.16
N ALA A 25 5.70 -7.99 -10.32
CA ALA A 25 4.26 -8.00 -10.56
C ALA A 25 3.54 -8.96 -9.60
N GLU A 26 4.11 -10.14 -9.40
CA GLU A 26 3.55 -11.16 -8.50
C GLU A 26 3.67 -10.75 -7.04
N VAL A 27 4.72 -10.02 -6.64
CA VAL A 27 4.84 -9.49 -5.27
C VAL A 27 3.67 -8.58 -4.93
N VAL A 28 3.31 -7.65 -5.82
CA VAL A 28 2.17 -6.75 -5.62
C VAL A 28 0.84 -7.51 -5.67
N ALA A 29 0.68 -8.42 -6.63
CA ALA A 29 -0.55 -9.21 -6.78
C ALA A 29 -0.79 -10.16 -5.59
N ALA A 30 0.27 -10.75 -5.03
CA ALA A 30 0.20 -11.59 -3.84
C ALA A 30 -0.20 -10.79 -2.60
N MET A 31 0.36 -9.58 -2.41
CA MET A 31 -0.05 -8.69 -1.31
C MET A 31 -1.54 -8.35 -1.38
N VAL A 32 -2.06 -8.04 -2.58
CA VAL A 32 -3.49 -7.73 -2.73
C VAL A 32 -4.37 -8.94 -2.46
N ARG A 33 -4.02 -10.13 -2.98
CA ARG A 33 -4.77 -11.36 -2.66
C ARG A 33 -4.79 -11.63 -1.17
N HIS A 34 -3.64 -11.57 -0.51
CA HIS A 34 -3.55 -11.76 0.95
C HIS A 34 -4.44 -10.77 1.71
N THR A 35 -4.44 -9.50 1.30
CA THR A 35 -5.32 -8.49 1.90
C THR A 35 -6.80 -8.85 1.74
N LEU A 36 -7.21 -9.30 0.55
CA LEU A 36 -8.60 -9.67 0.27
C LEU A 36 -9.00 -10.97 1.00
N ASP A 37 -8.11 -11.94 1.09
CA ASP A 37 -8.33 -13.19 1.84
C ASP A 37 -8.59 -12.91 3.34
N LEU A 38 -7.90 -11.91 3.93
CA LEU A 38 -8.20 -11.45 5.28
C LEU A 38 -9.52 -10.66 5.33
N ALA A 39 -9.74 -9.77 4.36
CA ALA A 39 -10.94 -8.94 4.28
C ALA A 39 -12.24 -9.74 4.19
N ASP A 40 -12.20 -10.94 3.60
CA ASP A 40 -13.34 -11.88 3.56
C ASP A 40 -13.89 -12.22 4.95
N THR A 41 -13.09 -12.05 6.01
CA THR A 41 -13.52 -12.28 7.39
C THR A 41 -14.01 -11.00 8.11
N TRP A 42 -13.74 -9.82 7.55
CA TRP A 42 -13.90 -8.55 8.27
C TRP A 42 -15.35 -8.08 8.40
N THR A 43 -16.30 -8.70 7.71
CA THR A 43 -17.73 -8.44 7.93
C THR A 43 -18.20 -8.86 9.32
N ALA A 44 -17.40 -9.69 10.03
CA ALA A 44 -17.60 -10.06 11.42
C ALA A 44 -17.01 -9.06 12.43
N TRP A 45 -16.45 -7.94 11.98
CA TRP A 45 -15.80 -6.96 12.87
C TRP A 45 -16.77 -6.38 13.91
N ASP A 46 -16.34 -6.39 15.18
CA ASP A 46 -17.15 -5.98 16.33
C ASP A 46 -17.22 -4.46 16.54
N GLY A 47 -16.63 -3.69 15.62
CA GLY A 47 -16.55 -2.23 15.69
C GLY A 47 -15.43 -1.69 16.57
N ARG A 48 -14.57 -2.54 17.16
CA ARG A 48 -13.44 -2.09 17.98
C ARG A 48 -12.16 -1.97 17.14
N PRO A 49 -11.56 -0.76 17.02
CA PRO A 49 -10.29 -0.60 16.33
C PRO A 49 -9.17 -1.42 16.99
N ALA A 50 -8.28 -1.97 16.18
CA ALA A 50 -7.09 -2.67 16.63
C ALA A 50 -5.92 -1.68 16.82
N PRO A 51 -5.39 -1.50 18.04
CA PRO A 51 -4.17 -0.73 18.25
C PRO A 51 -2.95 -1.57 17.87
N VAL A 52 -2.13 -1.05 16.96
CA VAL A 52 -0.86 -1.66 16.54
C VAL A 52 0.19 -0.57 16.51
N ASP A 53 1.25 -0.76 17.29
CA ASP A 53 2.26 0.26 17.59
C ASP A 53 1.63 1.57 18.11
N ASP A 54 1.87 2.69 17.43
CA ASP A 54 1.32 4.01 17.72
C ASP A 54 0.06 4.34 16.89
N ARG A 55 -0.50 3.34 16.18
CA ARG A 55 -1.61 3.51 15.25
C ARG A 55 -2.81 2.66 15.61
N VAL A 56 -3.96 3.04 15.06
CA VAL A 56 -5.19 2.25 15.11
C VAL A 56 -5.59 1.83 13.71
N TYR A 57 -6.08 0.60 13.59
CA TYR A 57 -6.55 -0.02 12.36
C TYR A 57 -7.99 -0.50 12.48
N THR A 58 -8.71 -0.35 11.38
CA THR A 58 -10.08 -0.82 11.15
C THR A 58 -10.13 -1.42 9.74
N PRO A 59 -11.12 -2.27 9.41
CA PRO A 59 -11.24 -2.84 8.07
C PRO A 59 -11.19 -1.77 6.97
N HIS A 60 -11.97 -0.70 7.11
CA HIS A 60 -11.98 0.42 6.17
C HIS A 60 -10.61 1.10 6.05
N LYS A 61 -9.94 1.36 7.18
CA LYS A 61 -8.61 1.98 7.14
C LYS A 61 -7.58 1.08 6.47
N ALA A 62 -7.61 -0.22 6.72
CA ALA A 62 -6.69 -1.18 6.11
C ALA A 62 -6.87 -1.21 4.58
N ILE A 63 -8.11 -1.36 4.09
CA ILE A 63 -8.43 -1.32 2.65
C ILE A 63 -8.01 0.01 2.03
N ARG A 64 -8.35 1.13 2.67
CA ARG A 64 -7.97 2.47 2.21
C ARG A 64 -6.46 2.63 2.13
N ARG A 65 -5.71 2.22 3.16
CA ARG A 65 -4.24 2.34 3.16
C ARG A 65 -3.57 1.51 2.09
N VAL A 66 -4.06 0.29 1.83
CA VAL A 66 -3.57 -0.52 0.71
C VAL A 66 -3.88 0.16 -0.63
N ALA A 67 -5.11 0.65 -0.83
CA ALA A 67 -5.49 1.36 -2.04
C ALA A 67 -4.67 2.65 -2.26
N ASP A 68 -4.54 3.49 -1.23
CA ASP A 68 -3.77 4.73 -1.24
C ASP A 68 -2.32 4.44 -1.64
N HIS A 69 -1.68 3.43 -1.03
CA HIS A 69 -0.28 3.09 -1.30
C HIS A 69 -0.09 2.56 -2.73
N LEU A 70 -1.03 1.75 -3.23
CA LEU A 70 -1.04 1.29 -4.62
C LEU A 70 -1.23 2.45 -5.61
N VAL A 71 -2.04 3.46 -5.29
CA VAL A 71 -2.28 4.60 -6.16
C VAL A 71 -1.08 5.55 -6.16
N ASP A 72 -0.52 5.83 -4.99
CA ASP A 72 0.63 6.73 -4.80
C ASP A 72 1.83 6.28 -5.65
N HIS A 73 2.27 5.04 -5.47
CA HIS A 73 3.40 4.53 -6.25
C HIS A 73 3.06 4.23 -7.71
N LEU A 74 1.77 4.04 -8.06
CA LEU A 74 1.38 3.95 -9.46
C LEU A 74 1.56 5.32 -10.13
N ALA A 75 1.09 6.39 -9.47
CA ALA A 75 1.27 7.76 -9.95
C ALA A 75 2.76 8.13 -10.09
N GLU A 76 3.60 7.72 -9.14
CA GLU A 76 5.06 7.89 -9.21
C GLU A 76 5.68 7.20 -10.43
N ILE A 77 5.33 5.93 -10.68
CA ILE A 77 5.83 5.18 -11.83
C ILE A 77 5.36 5.81 -13.15
N GLU A 78 4.09 6.17 -13.26
CA GLU A 78 3.54 6.78 -14.47
C GLU A 78 4.21 8.13 -14.79
N ALA A 79 4.40 8.99 -13.78
CA ALA A 79 5.10 10.27 -13.94
C ALA A 79 6.54 10.06 -14.43
N ARG A 80 7.29 9.17 -13.77
CA ARG A 80 8.68 8.86 -14.15
C ARG A 80 8.80 8.27 -15.55
N LEU A 81 7.86 7.42 -15.95
CA LEU A 81 7.81 6.87 -17.31
C LEU A 81 7.45 7.92 -18.37
N ALA A 82 6.66 8.93 -18.00
CA ALA A 82 6.34 10.08 -18.85
C ALA A 82 7.47 11.13 -18.91
N GLY A 83 8.51 11.00 -18.06
CA GLY A 83 9.57 12.00 -17.92
C GLY A 83 9.15 13.23 -17.11
N GLU A 84 8.12 13.09 -16.27
CA GLU A 84 7.59 14.11 -15.39
C GLU A 84 8.06 13.89 -13.94
N ASP A 85 8.07 14.95 -13.14
CA ASP A 85 8.35 14.86 -11.70
C ASP A 85 7.12 14.29 -10.97
N PRO A 86 7.30 13.26 -10.11
CA PRO A 86 6.22 12.75 -9.27
C PRO A 86 5.62 13.84 -8.37
N GLN A 87 4.30 13.82 -8.23
CA GLN A 87 3.61 14.69 -7.28
C GLN A 87 3.75 14.11 -5.86
N PRO A 88 4.21 14.89 -4.87
CA PRO A 88 4.35 14.40 -3.50
C PRO A 88 2.99 14.16 -2.82
N ASP A 89 2.87 13.06 -2.07
CA ASP A 89 1.77 12.87 -1.12
C ASP A 89 1.94 13.80 0.10
N HIS A 90 0.89 14.56 0.41
CA HIS A 90 0.83 15.47 1.56
C HIS A 90 -0.22 15.05 2.60
N TRP A 91 -0.93 13.93 2.37
CA TRP A 91 -2.05 13.51 3.18
C TRP A 91 -1.63 12.78 4.46
N HIS A 92 -0.42 12.21 4.50
CA HIS A 92 0.11 11.43 5.65
C HIS A 92 -0.90 10.36 6.11
N ALA A 93 -1.42 9.61 5.14
CA ALA A 93 -2.63 8.79 5.28
C ALA A 93 -2.65 7.78 6.44
N SER A 94 -1.49 7.30 6.89
CA SER A 94 -1.40 6.31 7.97
C SER A 94 -1.68 6.89 9.37
N GLU A 95 -1.33 8.16 9.58
CA GLU A 95 -1.49 8.86 10.86
C GLU A 95 -2.96 9.25 11.10
N THR A 96 -3.73 9.36 10.02
CA THR A 96 -5.13 9.78 10.09
C THR A 96 -6.07 8.58 10.13
N THR A 97 -6.98 8.60 11.11
CA THR A 97 -8.18 7.75 11.15
C THR A 97 -9.40 8.65 11.02
N THR A 98 -10.14 8.50 9.94
CA THR A 98 -11.32 9.31 9.59
C THR A 98 -12.60 8.72 10.20
N ALA A 99 -13.69 9.47 10.16
CA ALA A 99 -15.00 8.94 10.55
C ALA A 99 -15.47 7.80 9.62
N ALA A 100 -15.10 7.83 8.33
CA ALA A 100 -15.40 6.74 7.40
C ALA A 100 -14.65 5.46 7.76
N ASP A 101 -13.40 5.59 8.25
CA ASP A 101 -12.62 4.45 8.72
C ASP A 101 -13.28 3.75 9.93
N LEU A 102 -14.10 4.46 10.70
CA LEU A 102 -14.77 3.93 11.90
C LEU A 102 -16.18 3.35 11.62
N ALA A 103 -16.67 3.43 10.38
CA ALA A 103 -17.97 2.88 10.02
C ALA A 103 -17.97 1.34 10.10
N PRO A 104 -19.13 0.68 10.31
CA PRO A 104 -19.24 -0.76 10.15
C PRO A 104 -18.71 -1.22 8.79
N PHE A 105 -18.12 -2.41 8.74
CA PHE A 105 -17.65 -3.03 7.51
C PHE A 105 -18.68 -4.07 7.04
N THR A 106 -19.43 -3.74 6.00
CA THR A 106 -20.56 -4.53 5.51
C THR A 106 -20.15 -5.42 4.34
N GLN A 107 -21.07 -6.29 3.89
CA GLN A 107 -20.85 -7.08 2.67
C GLN A 107 -20.68 -6.18 1.44
N ASP A 108 -21.40 -5.06 1.35
CA ASP A 108 -21.26 -4.11 0.24
C ASP A 108 -19.85 -3.48 0.20
N ASP A 109 -19.28 -3.21 1.39
CA ASP A 109 -17.92 -2.68 1.51
C ASP A 109 -16.87 -3.73 1.10
N LEU A 110 -17.10 -4.99 1.46
CA LEU A 110 -16.25 -6.12 1.04
C LEU A 110 -16.31 -6.31 -0.50
N ASP A 111 -17.49 -6.30 -1.08
CA ASP A 111 -17.69 -6.43 -2.53
C ASP A 111 -17.01 -5.26 -3.29
N GLU A 112 -17.11 -4.05 -2.74
CA GLU A 112 -16.40 -2.88 -3.24
C GLU A 112 -14.87 -3.07 -3.18
N ALA A 113 -14.35 -3.53 -2.04
CA ALA A 113 -12.92 -3.76 -1.84
C ALA A 113 -12.38 -4.79 -2.85
N HIS A 114 -13.06 -5.92 -3.01
CA HIS A 114 -12.74 -6.95 -4.02
C HIS A 114 -12.72 -6.36 -5.43
N SER A 115 -13.79 -5.65 -5.80
CA SER A 115 -13.90 -5.03 -7.13
C SER A 115 -12.77 -4.06 -7.41
N ARG A 116 -12.43 -3.18 -6.45
CA ARG A 116 -11.42 -2.13 -6.64
C ARG A 116 -10.00 -2.69 -6.59
N LEU A 117 -9.65 -3.43 -5.54
CA LEU A 117 -8.28 -3.90 -5.34
C LEU A 117 -7.87 -4.94 -6.39
N THR A 118 -8.78 -5.83 -6.82
CA THR A 118 -8.49 -6.79 -7.91
C THR A 118 -8.14 -6.07 -9.21
N ARG A 119 -8.85 -5.00 -9.56
CA ARG A 119 -8.56 -4.20 -10.75
C ARG A 119 -7.25 -3.42 -10.62
N LEU A 120 -6.97 -2.86 -9.45
CA LEU A 120 -5.69 -2.19 -9.19
C LEU A 120 -4.52 -3.18 -9.28
N ALA A 121 -4.62 -4.36 -8.68
CA ALA A 121 -3.62 -5.41 -8.81
C ALA A 121 -3.39 -5.79 -10.29
N ARG A 122 -4.45 -5.83 -11.09
CA ARG A 122 -4.31 -6.09 -12.53
C ARG A 122 -3.61 -4.97 -13.29
N ILE A 123 -3.87 -3.71 -12.97
CA ILE A 123 -3.16 -2.56 -13.54
C ILE A 123 -1.68 -2.66 -13.22
N TRP A 124 -1.34 -2.91 -11.95
CA TRP A 124 0.03 -3.12 -11.49
C TRP A 124 0.73 -4.27 -12.20
N SER A 125 0.05 -5.42 -12.32
CA SER A 125 0.58 -6.58 -13.04
C SER A 125 0.89 -6.22 -14.49
N ASN A 126 -0.07 -5.61 -15.20
CA ASN A 126 0.13 -5.20 -16.59
C ASN A 126 1.28 -4.19 -16.73
N ARG A 127 1.41 -3.23 -15.81
CA ARG A 127 2.45 -2.20 -15.83
C ARG A 127 3.84 -2.80 -15.63
N LEU A 128 4.02 -3.58 -14.57
CA LEU A 128 5.32 -4.15 -14.22
C LEU A 128 5.77 -5.22 -15.23
N SER A 129 4.85 -6.07 -15.71
CA SER A 129 5.18 -7.08 -16.73
C SER A 129 5.50 -6.49 -18.12
N ALA A 130 5.15 -5.23 -18.38
CA ALA A 130 5.50 -4.56 -19.63
C ALA A 130 6.93 -3.98 -19.63
N LEU A 131 7.59 -3.91 -18.46
CA LEU A 131 8.93 -3.38 -18.31
C LEU A 131 9.98 -4.49 -18.45
N THR A 132 11.10 -4.17 -19.06
CA THR A 132 12.25 -5.10 -19.09
C THR A 132 12.93 -5.15 -17.71
N PRO A 133 13.70 -6.21 -17.39
CA PRO A 133 14.50 -6.26 -16.16
C PRO A 133 15.37 -5.02 -15.96
N ASP A 134 16.01 -4.55 -17.02
CA ASP A 134 16.82 -3.33 -16.99
C ASP A 134 16.01 -2.07 -16.64
N GLN A 135 14.76 -1.95 -17.09
CA GLN A 135 13.89 -0.81 -16.73
C GLN A 135 13.39 -0.91 -15.29
N LEU A 136 13.19 -2.12 -14.78
CA LEU A 136 12.82 -2.37 -13.38
C LEU A 136 13.95 -2.02 -12.41
N ASP A 137 15.20 -2.24 -12.82
CA ASP A 137 16.40 -2.07 -11.98
C ASP A 137 17.17 -0.77 -12.24
N ARG A 138 16.97 -0.13 -13.40
CA ARG A 138 17.56 1.17 -13.77
C ARG A 138 16.46 2.15 -14.16
N SER A 139 15.52 2.34 -13.25
CA SER A 139 14.33 3.15 -13.47
C SER A 139 14.67 4.64 -13.61
N PRO A 140 13.93 5.40 -14.45
CA PRO A 140 14.13 6.84 -14.59
C PRO A 140 13.72 7.59 -13.33
N GLY A 141 14.37 8.75 -13.09
CA GLY A 141 14.10 9.61 -11.94
C GLY A 141 14.90 9.24 -10.68
N PRO A 142 14.87 10.10 -9.65
CA PRO A 142 15.52 9.84 -8.37
C PRO A 142 14.72 8.81 -7.55
N GLY A 143 15.32 8.29 -6.48
CA GLY A 143 14.66 7.41 -5.51
C GLY A 143 14.82 5.91 -5.79
N TRP A 144 13.89 5.12 -5.30
CA TRP A 144 13.89 3.66 -5.46
C TRP A 144 13.60 3.24 -6.89
N THR A 145 14.19 2.11 -7.30
CA THR A 145 13.88 1.47 -8.58
C THR A 145 12.44 0.95 -8.60
N PHE A 146 11.87 0.72 -9.77
CA PHE A 146 10.52 0.17 -9.89
C PHE A 146 10.41 -1.23 -9.27
N ARG A 147 11.50 -2.02 -9.29
CA ARG A 147 11.56 -3.28 -8.52
C ARG A 147 11.44 -3.00 -7.02
N GLN A 148 12.23 -2.08 -6.49
CA GLN A 148 12.21 -1.74 -5.07
C GLN A 148 10.84 -1.20 -4.64
N LEU A 149 10.18 -0.38 -5.45
CA LEU A 149 8.81 0.08 -5.20
C LEU A 149 7.81 -1.08 -5.11
N ALA A 150 7.89 -2.05 -6.03
CA ALA A 150 7.03 -3.23 -5.98
C ALA A 150 7.24 -4.06 -4.69
N PHE A 151 8.49 -4.21 -4.25
CA PHE A 151 8.80 -4.91 -3.01
C PHE A 151 8.37 -4.12 -1.76
N HIS A 152 8.51 -2.80 -1.80
CA HIS A 152 7.97 -1.92 -0.77
C HIS A 152 6.45 -2.05 -0.65
N LEU A 153 5.74 -2.06 -1.78
CA LEU A 153 4.30 -2.33 -1.83
C LEU A 153 3.95 -3.70 -1.27
N GLY A 154 4.79 -4.71 -1.46
CA GLY A 154 4.63 -6.03 -0.84
C GLY A 154 4.54 -5.97 0.70
N GLY A 155 5.22 -5.01 1.33
CA GLY A 155 5.14 -4.74 2.76
C GLY A 155 3.81 -4.15 3.23
N SER A 156 2.91 -3.76 2.32
CA SER A 156 1.58 -3.24 2.66
C SER A 156 0.65 -4.28 3.29
N THR A 157 1.03 -5.57 3.22
CA THR A 157 0.40 -6.65 3.99
C THR A 157 0.27 -6.29 5.48
N TYR A 158 1.22 -5.53 6.01
CA TYR A 158 1.20 -4.95 7.36
C TYR A 158 -0.15 -4.35 7.75
N TYR A 159 -0.83 -3.61 6.85
CA TYR A 159 -2.11 -2.98 7.17
C TYR A 159 -3.24 -3.99 7.37
N ALA A 160 -3.23 -5.08 6.61
CA ALA A 160 -4.21 -6.15 6.75
C ALA A 160 -3.86 -7.07 7.93
N ASP A 161 -2.58 -7.37 8.12
CA ASP A 161 -2.05 -8.18 9.22
C ASP A 161 -2.29 -7.54 10.60
N ALA A 162 -2.35 -6.21 10.66
CA ALA A 162 -2.73 -5.47 11.87
C ALA A 162 -4.12 -5.84 12.41
N LEU A 163 -5.03 -6.29 11.53
CA LEU A 163 -6.35 -6.82 11.90
C LEU A 163 -6.35 -8.35 11.95
N GLY A 164 -5.64 -8.98 11.02
CA GLY A 164 -5.64 -10.43 10.83
C GLY A 164 -7.00 -10.98 10.39
N ALA A 165 -7.14 -12.30 10.45
CA ALA A 165 -8.41 -12.97 10.17
C ALA A 165 -9.32 -12.89 11.40
N LEU A 166 -10.56 -12.47 11.20
CA LEU A 166 -11.57 -12.48 12.25
C LEU A 166 -12.28 -13.84 12.30
N PRO A 167 -12.66 -14.31 13.50
CA PRO A 167 -13.42 -15.55 13.62
C PRO A 167 -14.77 -15.39 12.94
N VAL A 168 -15.20 -16.43 12.21
CA VAL A 168 -16.60 -16.55 11.81
C VAL A 168 -17.42 -16.64 13.09
N THR A 169 -18.17 -15.59 13.39
CA THR A 169 -19.14 -15.64 14.48
C THR A 169 -20.22 -16.61 14.05
N ASP A 170 -20.22 -17.82 14.60
CA ASP A 170 -21.38 -18.71 14.51
C ASP A 170 -22.60 -17.90 14.96
N PRO A 171 -23.68 -17.81 14.16
CA PRO A 171 -24.92 -17.27 14.66
C PRO A 171 -25.37 -18.21 15.79
N ALA A 172 -25.16 -17.78 17.03
CA ALA A 172 -25.37 -18.60 18.21
C ALA A 172 -26.77 -19.25 18.21
N GLY A 173 -26.80 -20.52 18.63
CA GLY A 173 -28.02 -21.24 19.02
C GLY A 173 -28.63 -20.76 20.33
#